data_AF-A0A7D9DY95-F1
#
_entry.id   AF-A0A7D9DY95-F1
#
_cell.length_a   1.000
_cell.length_b   1.000
_cell.length_c   1.000
_cell.angle_alpha   90.00
_cell.angle_beta   90.00
_cell.angle_gamma   90.00
#
_symmetry.space_group_name_H-M   'P 1'
#
loop_
_entity.id
_entity.type
_entity.pdbx_description
1 polymer ?
#
loop_
_entity_poly.entity_id
_entity_poly.type
_entity_poly.pdbx_seq_one_letter_code
_entity_poly.pdbx_strand_id
1 'polypeptide(L)'
;MDATGGPVCYFIKNGVLMRKWRPPDVSADDEWAFRYQIIIPKSYQSEILSLAHDTPLSGHLGINKTLQKVTTHFYWPGVRQDVVQFCKTCHTCQIVGKPNQVIPKAPLKAIPALEEPFSRVMIDCVGPLP
;
A
#
# COMPACT_ATOMS: atom_id res chain seq x y z
N MET A 1 -0.11 2.90 -25.64
CA MET A 1 -0.67 4.02 -24.84
C MET A 1 -0.28 3.66 -23.42
N ASP A 2 0.84 4.10 -22.85
CA ASP A 2 1.39 5.47 -22.84
C ASP A 2 2.91 5.44 -22.84
N ALA A 3 3.54 6.22 -23.73
CA ALA A 3 4.98 6.40 -23.82
C ALA A 3 5.32 7.89 -23.73
N THR A 4 4.84 8.56 -22.68
CA THR A 4 5.35 9.85 -22.21
C THR A 4 6.37 9.56 -21.12
N GLY A 5 7.57 9.13 -21.50
CA GLY A 5 8.68 8.89 -20.58
C GLY A 5 9.97 9.34 -21.22
N GLY A 6 10.65 10.32 -20.61
CA GLY A 6 11.97 10.75 -21.05
C GLY A 6 12.99 9.59 -21.13
N PRO A 7 14.17 9.83 -21.72
CA PRO A 7 15.14 8.77 -21.98
C PRO A 7 15.55 8.05 -20.70
N VAL A 8 15.26 6.75 -20.64
CA VAL A 8 15.73 5.84 -19.60
C VAL A 8 17.05 5.27 -20.06
N CYS A 9 18.11 5.37 -19.26
CA CYS A 9 19.37 4.71 -19.56
C CYS A 9 19.80 3.77 -18.43
N TYR A 10 20.45 2.68 -18.81
CA TYR A 10 21.00 1.67 -17.91
C TYR A 10 22.52 1.69 -17.99
N PHE A 11 23.18 1.54 -16.86
CA PHE A 11 24.64 1.57 -16.78
C PHE A 11 25.14 0.75 -15.59
N ILE A 12 26.40 0.33 -15.62
CA ILE A 12 27.04 -0.37 -14.50
C ILE A 12 27.90 0.63 -13.72
N LYS A 13 27.77 0.63 -12.39
CA LYS A 13 28.61 1.41 -11.49
C LYS A 13 29.12 0.50 -10.37
N ASN A 14 30.44 0.37 -10.23
CA ASN A 14 31.07 -0.48 -9.22
C ASN A 14 30.53 -1.92 -9.22
N GLY A 15 30.29 -2.49 -10.41
CA GLY A 15 29.73 -3.85 -10.57
C GLY A 15 28.22 -3.97 -10.35
N VAL A 16 27.51 -2.88 -10.06
CA VAL A 16 26.06 -2.86 -9.83
C VAL A 16 25.33 -2.28 -11.03
N LEU A 17 24.27 -2.95 -11.49
CA LEU A 17 23.40 -2.45 -12.56
C LEU A 17 22.50 -1.32 -12.02
N MET A 18 22.54 -0.18 -12.69
CA MET A 18 21.80 1.02 -12.32
C MET A 18 20.93 1.51 -13.47
N ARG A 19 19.89 2.27 -13.13
CA ARG A 19 18.98 2.97 -14.03
C ARG A 19 18.99 4.45 -13.73
N LYS A 20 19.24 5.29 -14.74
CA LYS A 20 18.94 6.72 -14.71
C LYS A 20 17.53 6.90 -15.26
N TRP A 21 16.65 7.43 -14.45
CA TRP A 21 15.25 7.65 -14.80
C TRP A 21 14.81 9.04 -14.38
N ARG A 22 13.94 9.63 -15.19
CA ARG A 22 13.34 10.93 -14.90
C ARG A 22 11.87 10.74 -14.54
N PRO A 23 11.40 11.24 -13.38
CA PRO A 23 9.99 11.29 -13.06
C PRO A 23 9.23 12.15 -14.08
N PRO A 24 8.08 11.68 -14.59
CA PRO A 24 7.31 12.39 -15.62
C PRO A 24 6.66 13.67 -15.10
N ASP A 25 6.55 13.83 -13.78
CA ASP A 25 5.93 14.93 -13.07
C ASP A 25 6.85 16.15 -12.83
N VAL A 26 8.12 16.09 -13.26
CA VAL A 26 9.12 17.17 -13.03
C VAL A 26 9.49 17.88 -14.34
N SER A 27 9.49 19.22 -14.33
CA SER A 27 9.76 20.10 -15.49
C SER A 27 11.11 19.83 -16.15
N ALA A 28 11.14 19.72 -17.48
CA ALA A 28 12.30 19.34 -18.30
C ALA A 28 13.61 20.08 -17.94
N ASP A 29 13.49 21.36 -17.58
CA ASP A 29 14.61 22.26 -17.30
C ASP A 29 15.27 22.03 -15.93
N ASP A 30 14.71 21.17 -15.08
CA ASP A 30 15.25 20.85 -13.77
C ASP A 30 16.21 19.65 -13.86
N GLU A 31 17.52 19.91 -13.94
CA GLU A 31 18.56 18.87 -14.02
C GLU A 31 18.59 17.94 -12.79
N TRP A 32 18.11 18.41 -11.63
CA TRP A 32 18.02 17.61 -10.40
C TRP A 32 16.87 16.59 -10.43
N ALA A 33 16.07 16.58 -11.51
CA ALA A 33 14.95 15.65 -11.69
C ALA A 33 15.40 14.19 -11.86
N PHE A 34 16.64 13.92 -12.26
CA PHE A 34 17.08 12.54 -12.51
C PHE A 34 17.23 11.74 -11.21
N ARG A 35 16.63 10.55 -11.19
CA ARG A 35 16.80 9.53 -10.17
C ARG A 35 17.76 8.47 -10.68
N TYR A 36 18.70 8.09 -9.82
CA TYR A 36 19.61 6.97 -10.04
C TYR A 36 19.17 5.82 -9.14
N GLN A 37 18.67 4.75 -9.75
CA GLN A 37 18.08 3.62 -9.06
C GLN A 37 18.96 2.38 -9.26
N ILE A 38 19.17 1.61 -8.19
CA ILE A 38 19.77 0.27 -8.28
C ILE A 38 18.71 -0.68 -8.85
N ILE A 39 19.11 -1.50 -9.83
CA ILE A 39 18.27 -2.58 -10.33
C ILE A 39 18.33 -3.75 -9.37
N ILE A 40 17.17 -4.14 -8.83
CA ILE A 40 17.10 -5.16 -7.78
C ILE A 40 16.74 -6.54 -8.36
N PRO A 41 17.60 -7.56 -8.15
CA PRO A 41 17.27 -8.96 -8.45
C PRO A 41 16.10 -9.46 -7.58
N LYS A 42 15.36 -10.45 -8.10
CA LYS A 42 14.16 -11.01 -7.44
C LYS A 42 14.40 -11.45 -6.00
N SER A 43 15.58 -11.98 -5.69
CA SER A 43 15.97 -12.45 -4.35
C SER A 43 15.94 -11.36 -3.27
N TYR A 44 16.16 -10.09 -3.64
CA TYR A 44 16.25 -8.98 -2.69
C TYR A 44 14.98 -8.12 -2.62
N GLN A 45 14.02 -8.34 -3.51
CA GLN A 45 12.80 -7.51 -3.58
C GLN A 45 12.01 -7.57 -2.27
N SER A 46 11.86 -8.76 -1.67
CA SER A 46 11.13 -8.93 -0.41
C SER A 46 11.78 -8.16 0.74
N GLU A 47 13.11 -8.17 0.81
CA GLU A 47 13.86 -7.47 1.85
C GLU A 47 13.70 -5.95 1.70
N ILE A 48 13.80 -5.43 0.47
CA ILE A 48 13.60 -4.00 0.19
C ILE A 48 12.17 -3.55 0.53
N LEU A 49 11.17 -4.37 0.20
CA LEU A 49 9.77 -4.08 0.54
C LEU A 49 9.55 -4.05 2.06
N SER A 50 10.10 -5.02 2.77
CA SER A 50 10.04 -5.05 4.24
C SER A 50 10.75 -3.84 4.86
N LEU A 51 11.94 -3.48 4.35
CA LEU A 51 12.68 -2.31 4.82
C LEU A 51 11.87 -1.01 4.65
N ALA A 52 11.15 -0.89 3.53
CA ALA A 52 10.38 0.30 3.19
C ALA A 52 9.02 0.39 3.91
N HIS A 53 8.46 -0.72 4.39
CA HIS A 53 7.11 -0.77 4.97
C HIS A 53 7.09 -1.20 6.45
N ASP A 54 7.79 -2.28 6.81
CA ASP A 54 7.67 -2.96 8.11
C ASP A 54 8.63 -2.44 9.19
N THR A 55 9.67 -1.70 8.82
CA THR A 55 10.60 -1.21 9.85
C THR A 55 9.88 -0.27 10.81
N PRO A 56 10.24 -0.25 12.11
CA PRO A 56 9.62 0.64 13.09
C PRO A 56 9.66 2.12 12.66
N LEU A 57 10.72 2.51 11.94
CA LEU A 57 10.90 3.85 11.37
C LEU A 57 10.09 4.11 10.09
N SER A 58 9.61 3.07 9.41
CA SER A 58 8.73 3.19 8.25
C SER A 58 7.28 3.39 8.65
N GLY A 59 6.85 2.89 9.82
CA GLY A 59 5.50 3.17 10.33
C GLY A 59 4.37 2.65 9.42
N HIS A 60 4.59 1.56 8.68
CA HIS A 60 3.57 0.93 7.83
C HIS A 60 2.89 1.89 6.84
N LEU A 61 3.70 2.68 6.12
CA LEU A 61 3.20 3.64 5.14
C LEU A 61 2.23 3.00 4.14
N GLY A 62 1.23 3.77 3.71
CA GLY A 62 0.35 3.37 2.62
C GLY A 62 1.08 3.28 1.28
N ILE A 63 0.46 2.56 0.34
CA ILE A 63 1.00 2.20 -0.98
C ILE A 63 1.79 3.31 -1.66
N ASN A 64 1.23 4.52 -1.79
CA ASN A 64 1.89 5.61 -2.52
C ASN A 64 3.21 6.04 -1.86
N LYS A 65 3.22 6.15 -0.53
CA LYS A 65 4.41 6.56 0.23
C LYS A 65 5.47 5.45 0.24
N THR A 66 5.06 4.19 0.37
CA THR A 66 5.97 3.05 0.23
C THR A 66 6.57 2.98 -1.17
N LEU A 67 5.77 3.17 -2.21
CA LEU A 67 6.24 3.19 -3.59
C LEU A 67 7.25 4.31 -3.83
N GLN A 68 6.95 5.52 -3.36
CA GLN A 68 7.90 6.64 -3.42
C GLN A 68 9.20 6.30 -2.70
N LYS A 69 9.13 5.78 -1.48
CA LYS A 69 10.33 5.39 -0.71
C LYS A 69 11.20 4.36 -1.43
N VAL A 70 10.59 3.33 -2.01
CA VAL A 70 11.30 2.31 -2.81
C VAL A 70 11.91 2.94 -4.07
N THR A 71 11.11 3.69 -4.83
CA THR A 71 11.53 4.26 -6.12
C THR A 71 12.46 5.46 -6.00
N THR A 72 12.74 5.97 -4.79
CA THR A 72 13.83 6.91 -4.58
C THR A 72 15.20 6.27 -4.89
N HIS A 73 15.38 4.97 -4.59
CA HIS A 73 16.69 4.31 -4.66
C HIS A 73 16.71 3.02 -5.49
N PHE A 74 15.55 2.39 -5.73
CA PHE A 74 15.48 1.05 -6.28
C PHE A 74 14.49 0.95 -7.44
N TYR A 75 14.73 0.01 -8.35
CA TYR A 75 13.79 -0.32 -9.42
C TYR A 75 13.88 -1.79 -9.82
N TRP A 76 12.73 -2.34 -10.21
CA TRP A 76 12.62 -3.58 -10.95
C TRP A 76 11.30 -3.55 -11.76
N PRO A 77 11.21 -4.35 -12.84
CA PRO A 77 9.94 -4.51 -13.55
C PRO A 77 8.86 -5.02 -12.60
N GLY A 78 7.73 -4.31 -12.49
CA GLY A 78 6.65 -4.70 -11.60
C GLY A 78 6.69 -4.11 -10.18
N VAL A 79 7.65 -3.22 -9.86
CA VAL A 79 7.80 -2.64 -8.50
C VAL A 79 6.51 -2.08 -7.91
N ARG A 80 5.64 -1.47 -8.72
CA ARG A 80 4.35 -0.95 -8.26
C ARG A 80 3.39 -2.05 -7.84
N GLN A 81 3.29 -3.11 -8.64
CA GLN A 81 2.44 -4.27 -8.36
C GLN A 81 2.89 -4.95 -7.07
N ASP A 82 4.20 -5.13 -6.89
CA ASP A 82 4.76 -5.78 -5.71
C ASP A 82 4.55 -4.94 -4.45
N VAL A 83 4.76 -3.61 -4.51
CA VAL A 83 4.44 -2.71 -3.38
C VAL A 83 2.95 -2.76 -3.02
N VAL A 84 2.06 -2.71 -4.03
CA VAL A 84 0.62 -2.81 -3.80
C VAL A 84 0.28 -4.13 -3.10
N GLN A 85 0.81 -5.23 -3.59
CA GLN A 85 0.56 -6.55 -3.01
C GLN A 85 1.07 -6.62 -1.58
N PHE A 86 2.32 -6.20 -1.33
CA PHE A 86 2.95 -6.22 -0.02
C PHE A 86 2.14 -5.44 1.03
N CYS A 87 1.77 -4.20 0.73
CA CYS A 87 0.96 -3.38 1.64
C CYS A 87 -0.45 -3.97 1.87
N LYS A 88 -1.04 -4.62 0.86
CA LYS A 88 -2.36 -5.25 1.00
C LYS A 88 -2.31 -6.54 1.83
N THR A 89 -1.19 -7.25 1.85
CA THR A 89 -1.02 -8.49 2.62
C THR A 89 -0.35 -8.27 3.98
N CYS A 90 0.04 -7.05 4.33
CA CYS A 90 0.64 -6.76 5.63
C CYS A 90 -0.37 -7.01 6.78
N HIS A 91 -0.07 -7.98 7.64
CA HIS A 91 -0.93 -8.39 8.75
C HIS A 91 -1.27 -7.23 9.70
N THR A 92 -0.26 -6.46 10.11
CA THR A 92 -0.44 -5.31 11.00
C THR A 92 -1.39 -4.28 10.40
N CYS A 93 -1.23 -3.94 9.12
CA CYS A 93 -2.14 -3.01 8.44
C CYS A 93 -3.56 -3.54 8.32
N GLN A 94 -3.74 -4.85 8.11
CA GLN A 94 -5.07 -5.45 8.00
C GLN A 94 -5.80 -5.47 9.34
N ILE A 95 -5.10 -5.69 10.46
CA ILE A 95 -5.70 -5.67 11.80
C ILE A 95 -6.06 -4.25 12.23
N VAL A 96 -5.12 -3.31 12.09
CA VAL A 96 -5.31 -1.92 12.55
C VAL A 96 -6.31 -1.19 11.65
N GLY A 97 -6.38 -1.58 10.37
CA GLY A 97 -7.22 -0.92 9.38
C GLY A 97 -6.68 0.47 9.00
N LYS A 98 -7.38 1.14 8.07
CA LYS A 98 -7.05 2.51 7.70
C LYS A 98 -7.82 3.46 8.63
N PRO A 99 -7.15 4.43 9.28
CA PRO A 99 -7.81 5.32 10.24
C PRO A 99 -8.95 6.15 9.63
N ASN A 100 -8.88 6.45 8.32
CA ASN A 100 -9.86 7.29 7.62
C ASN A 100 -10.80 6.50 6.69
N GLN A 101 -10.91 5.18 6.87
CA GLN A 101 -11.83 4.37 6.06
C GLN A 101 -13.14 4.18 6.83
N VAL A 102 -14.19 4.87 6.41
CA VAL A 102 -15.55 4.63 6.91
C VAL A 102 -16.02 3.30 6.33
N ILE A 103 -16.24 2.32 7.20
CA ILE A 103 -16.88 1.06 6.81
C ILE A 103 -18.39 1.34 6.76
N PRO A 104 -19.05 1.19 5.60
CA PRO A 104 -20.49 1.38 5.53
C PRO A 104 -21.17 0.37 6.46
N LYS A 105 -22.08 0.85 7.29
CA LYS A 105 -22.88 -0.01 8.14
C LYS A 105 -23.72 -0.92 7.25
N ALA A 106 -23.86 -2.19 7.64
CA ALA A 106 -24.80 -3.08 7.00
C ALA A 106 -26.21 -2.47 7.05
N PRO A 107 -27.02 -2.56 5.98
CA PRO A 107 -28.39 -2.09 6.00
C PRO A 107 -29.17 -2.75 7.14
N LEU A 108 -29.91 -1.95 7.90
CA LEU A 108 -30.81 -2.48 8.92
C LEU A 108 -31.89 -3.30 8.24
N LYS A 109 -32.08 -4.54 8.69
CA LYS A 109 -33.21 -5.38 8.30
C LYS A 109 -34.21 -5.35 9.44
N ALA A 110 -35.42 -4.88 9.16
CA ALA A 110 -36.50 -4.91 10.13
C ALA A 110 -36.80 -6.36 10.51
N ILE A 111 -37.12 -6.57 11.78
CA ILE A 111 -37.65 -7.85 12.25
C ILE A 111 -39.06 -7.96 11.67
N PRO A 112 -39.38 -9.05 10.93
CA PRO A 112 -40.70 -9.20 10.34
C PRO A 112 -41.76 -9.28 11.44
N ALA A 113 -42.96 -8.75 11.14
CA ALA A 113 -44.12 -8.98 11.99
C ALA A 113 -44.43 -10.48 12.04
N LEU A 114 -44.69 -10.98 13.24
CA LEU A 114 -45.02 -12.39 13.47
C LEU A 114 -46.53 -12.52 13.59
N GLU A 115 -47.08 -13.54 12.93
CA GLU A 115 -48.53 -13.74 12.85
C GLU A 115 -49.10 -14.38 14.13
N GLU A 116 -48.26 -15.13 14.86
CA GLU A 116 -48.66 -15.89 16.04
C GLU A 116 -47.97 -15.36 17.31
N PRO A 117 -48.72 -15.12 18.40
CA PRO A 117 -48.15 -14.81 19.71
C PRO A 117 -47.13 -15.86 20.15
N PHE A 118 -46.08 -15.42 20.86
CA PHE A 118 -45.01 -16.27 21.40
C PHE A 118 -44.17 -17.06 20.37
N SER A 119 -44.33 -16.81 19.07
CA SER A 119 -43.51 -17.42 18.01
C SER A 119 -42.03 -16.99 18.04
N ARG A 120 -41.71 -15.85 18.67
CA ARG A 120 -40.33 -15.41 18.96
C ARG A 120 -40.29 -14.55 20.22
N VAL A 121 -39.27 -14.78 21.05
CA VAL A 121 -38.97 -13.96 22.24
C VAL A 121 -37.57 -13.40 22.11
N MET A 122 -37.41 -12.09 22.31
CA MET A 122 -36.11 -11.41 22.41
C MET A 122 -35.93 -10.97 23.85
N ILE A 123 -34.85 -11.43 24.49
CA ILE A 123 -34.54 -11.14 25.89
C ILE A 123 -33.19 -10.44 25.90
N ASP A 124 -33.09 -9.35 26.65
CA ASP A 124 -31.84 -8.64 26.90
C ASP A 124 -31.66 -8.43 28.40
N CYS A 125 -30.41 -8.31 28.85
CA CYS A 125 -30.09 -8.09 30.25
C CYS A 125 -29.80 -6.60 30.48
N VAL A 126 -30.34 -6.04 31.57
CA VAL A 126 -30.04 -4.66 31.99
C VAL A 126 -29.07 -4.68 33.17
N GLY A 127 -27.99 -3.89 33.10
CA GLY A 127 -27.09 -3.69 34.23
C GLY A 127 -25.88 -2.78 33.97
N PRO A 128 -25.11 -2.44 35.03
CA PRO A 128 -25.39 -2.77 36.43
C PRO A 128 -26.56 -1.92 37.00
N LEU A 129 -27.31 -2.52 37.93
CA LEU A 129 -28.39 -1.87 38.68
C LEU A 129 -27.89 -1.47 40.09
N PRO A 130 -28.57 -0.55 40.80
CA PRO A 130 -28.14 -0.03 42.11
C PRO A 130 -27.84 -1.10 43.17
#